data_AF-A0A662BSW4-F1
#
_entry.id   AF-A0A662BSW4-F1
#
_cell.length_a   1.000
_cell.length_b   1.000
_cell.length_c   1.000
_cell.angle_alpha   90.00
_cell.angle_beta   90.00
_cell.angle_gamma   90.00
#
_symmetry.space_group_name_H-M   'P 1'
#
loop_
_entity.id
_entity.type
_entity.pdbx_description
1 polymer ?
#
loop_
_entity_poly.entity_id
_entity_poly.type
_entity_poly.pdbx_seq_one_letter_code
_entity_poly.pdbx_strand_id
1 'polypeptide(L)' 'MSVNISIETKNDELHFTVINDISTHQRRSKEDGYFGVGINSVKKILVNLYPERHELNITNTEKKYRVELILKLKDG' A
#
# COMPACT_ATOMS: atom_id res chain seq x y z
N MET A 1 -6.53 1.33 18.04
CA MET A 1 -6.27 1.23 16.59
C MET A 1 -5.08 2.11 16.30
N SER A 2 -4.00 1.54 15.77
CA SER A 2 -2.76 2.25 15.45
C SER A 2 -2.55 2.27 13.95
N VAL A 3 -2.02 3.38 13.46
CA VAL A 3 -1.58 3.58 12.09
C VAL A 3 -0.08 3.86 12.17
N ASN A 4 0.72 2.99 11.56
CA ASN A 4 2.16 3.15 11.48
C ASN A 4 2.52 3.46 10.03
N ILE A 5 3.22 4.56 9.82
CA ILE A 5 3.66 5.01 8.50
C ILE A 5 5.18 5.09 8.52
N SER A 6 5.82 4.49 7.53
CA SER A 6 7.26 4.55 7.32
C SER A 6 7.56 4.98 5.90
N ILE A 7 8.55 5.84 5.75
CA ILE A 7 9.13 6.21 4.46
C ILE A 7 10.65 6.17 4.60
N GLU A 8 11.29 5.45 3.70
CA GLU A 8 12.75 5.35 3.66
C GLU A 8 13.24 5.34 2.22
N THR A 9 14.45 5.85 2.02
CA THR A 9 15.13 5.80 0.73
C THR A 9 16.39 4.96 0.87
N LYS A 10 16.55 3.92 0.05
CA LYS A 10 17.70 3.04 0.06
C LYS A 10 17.94 2.50 -1.34
N ASN A 11 19.20 2.37 -1.74
CA ASN A 11 19.57 1.76 -3.03
C ASN A 11 18.85 2.38 -4.26
N ASP A 12 18.69 3.71 -4.29
CA ASP A 12 17.90 4.42 -5.33
C ASP A 12 16.43 3.99 -5.41
N GLU A 13 15.89 3.43 -4.33
CA GLU A 13 14.49 3.09 -4.18
C GLU A 13 13.86 3.89 -3.03
N LEU A 14 12.60 4.27 -3.19
CA LEU A 14 11.76 4.78 -2.12
C LEU A 14 10.86 3.65 -1.66
N HIS A 15 10.98 3.30 -0.38
CA HIS A 15 10.10 2.34 0.28
C HIS A 15 9.12 3.11 1.16
N PHE A 16 7.84 2.93 0.87
CA PHE A 16 6.75 3.51 1.63
C PHE A 16 5.89 2.38 2.18
N THR A 17 5.65 2.40 3.50
CA THR A 17 4.88 1.36 4.18
C THR A 17 3.83 1.98 5.10
N VAL A 18 2.60 1.49 5.01
CA VAL A 18 1.50 1.84 5.93
C VAL A 18 0.96 0.55 6.54
N ILE A 19 0.91 0.50 7.88
CA ILE A 19 0.39 -0.64 8.63
C ILE A 19 -0.67 -0.16 9.61
N ASN A 20 -1.89 -0.66 9.43
CA ASN A 20 -3.01 -0.42 10.31
C ASN A 20 -3.34 -1.69 11.10
N ASP A 21 -3.49 -1.58 12.40
CA ASP A 21 -3.98 -2.69 13.22
C ASP A 21 -5.51 -2.84 13.04
N ILE A 22 -5.95 -4.02 12.63
CA ILE A 22 -7.36 -4.37 12.51
C ILE A 22 -7.82 -4.88 13.87
N SER A 23 -8.72 -4.15 14.52
CA SER A 23 -9.34 -4.63 15.76
C SER A 23 -10.29 -5.79 15.46
N THR A 24 -10.34 -6.79 16.34
CA THR A 24 -11.22 -7.97 16.23
C THR A 24 -12.72 -7.62 16.13
N HIS A 25 -13.10 -6.41 16.55
CA HIS A 25 -14.44 -5.85 16.47
C HIS A 25 -14.78 -5.18 15.12
N GLN A 26 -13.79 -4.94 14.26
CA GLN A 26 -13.97 -4.40 12.90
C GLN A 26 -14.03 -5.50 11.83
N ARG A 27 -14.49 -6.71 12.18
CA ARG A 27 -14.90 -7.74 11.21
C ARG A 27 -16.19 -7.35 10.46
N ARG A 28 -16.35 -6.07 10.09
CA ARG A 28 -17.38 -5.66 9.13
C ARG A 28 -16.80 -5.83 7.73
N SER A 29 -17.22 -6.95 7.15
CA SER A 29 -17.50 -7.10 5.73
C SER A 29 -16.30 -6.95 4.79
N LYS A 30 -15.79 -8.10 4.33
CA LYS A 30 -15.07 -8.23 3.06
C LYS A 30 -15.88 -7.74 1.83
N GLU A 31 -17.10 -7.25 2.04
CA GLU A 31 -18.10 -6.90 1.01
C GLU A 31 -18.40 -5.40 0.89
N ASP A 32 -17.87 -4.53 1.77
CA ASP A 32 -18.08 -3.09 1.59
C ASP A 32 -17.12 -2.61 0.50
N GLY A 33 -17.63 -2.52 -0.74
CA GLY A 33 -16.95 -2.19 -2.00
C GLY A 33 -16.15 -0.86 -2.05
N TYR A 34 -15.92 -0.22 -0.90
CA TYR A 34 -15.07 0.95 -0.74
C TYR A 34 -13.57 0.63 -0.66
N PHE A 35 -13.18 -0.55 -0.18
CA PHE A 35 -11.76 -0.92 0.02
C PHE A 35 -10.96 -1.06 -1.29
N GLY A 36 -11.62 -1.11 -2.45
CA GLY A 36 -10.98 -1.29 -3.76
C GLY A 36 -10.82 -0.02 -4.60
N VAL A 37 -11.65 1.01 -4.39
CA VAL A 37 -11.71 2.16 -5.33
C VAL A 37 -10.45 3.02 -5.22
N GLY A 38 -10.06 3.40 -4.00
CA GLY A 38 -8.88 4.22 -3.77
C GLY A 38 -7.61 3.53 -4.26
N ILE A 39 -7.45 2.24 -3.96
CA ILE A 39 -6.26 1.50 -4.35
C ILE A 39 -6.19 1.24 -5.85
N ASN A 40 -7.32 1.02 -6.52
CA ASN A 40 -7.35 0.88 -7.97
C ASN A 40 -6.95 2.18 -8.67
N SER A 41 -7.37 3.33 -8.16
CA SER A 41 -6.92 4.63 -8.66
C SER A 41 -5.42 4.82 -8.45
N VAL A 42 -4.89 4.47 -7.29
CA VAL A 42 -3.45 4.50 -7.02
C VAL A 42 -2.68 3.61 -8.00
N LYS A 43 -3.12 2.37 -8.23
CA LYS A 43 -2.50 1.46 -9.22
C LYS A 43 -2.46 2.07 -10.62
N LYS A 44 -3.54 2.69 -11.08
CA LYS A 44 -3.59 3.37 -12.38
C LYS A 44 -2.59 4.53 -12.47
N ILE A 45 -2.51 5.34 -11.42
CA ILE A 45 -1.56 6.46 -11.34
C ILE A 45 -0.12 5.93 -11.35
N LEU A 46 0.16 4.85 -10.62
CA LEU A 46 1.49 4.24 -10.57
C LEU A 46 1.92 3.69 -11.93
N VAL A 47 1.02 3.04 -12.68
CA VAL A 47 1.30 2.59 -14.05
C VAL A 47 1.61 3.76 -14.98
N ASN A 48 0.90 4.89 -14.83
CA ASN A 48 1.10 6.06 -15.68
C ASN A 48 2.38 6.85 -15.35
N LEU A 49 2.69 7.03 -14.06
CA LEU A 49 3.82 7.86 -13.61
C LEU A 49 5.12 7.08 -13.45
N TYR A 50 5.04 5.79 -13.13
CA TYR A 50 6.18 4.94 -12.81
C TYR A 50 6.08 3.58 -13.54
N PRO A 51 5.93 3.56 -14.87
CA PRO A 51 5.81 2.31 -15.63
C PRO A 51 7.02 1.42 -15.36
N GLU A 52 6.78 0.15 -14.98
CA GLU A 52 7.81 -0.87 -14.66
C GLU A 52 8.82 -0.46 -13.55
N ARG A 53 8.49 0.61 -12.82
CA ARG A 53 9.33 1.24 -11.79
C ARG A 53 8.67 1.31 -10.43
N HIS A 54 7.56 0.60 -10.27
CA HIS A 54 6.86 0.49 -9.00
C HIS A 54 6.52 -0.97 -8.69
N GLU A 55 6.51 -1.28 -7.40
CA GLU A 55 5.95 -2.51 -6.85
C GLU A 55 4.99 -2.13 -5.72
N LEU A 56 3.74 -2.57 -5.81
CA LEU A 56 2.72 -2.31 -4.79
C LEU A 56 2.22 -3.64 -4.22
N ASN A 57 2.57 -3.91 -2.97
CA ASN A 57 2.17 -5.09 -2.23
C ASN A 57 1.13 -4.74 -1.15
N ILE A 58 0.07 -5.53 -1.07
CA ILE A 58 -1.00 -5.33 -0.10
C ILE A 58 -1.26 -6.65 0.60
N THR A 59 -1.04 -6.65 1.90
CA THR A 59 -1.26 -7.82 2.75
C THR A 59 -2.35 -7.50 3.74
N ASN A 60 -3.43 -8.29 3.72
CA ASN A 60 -4.53 -8.18 4.66
C ASN A 60 -4.60 -9.46 5.49
N THR A 61 -4.35 -9.33 6.79
CA THR A 61 -4.45 -10.43 7.76
C THR A 61 -5.55 -10.13 8.77
N GLU A 62 -5.89 -11.09 9.63
CA GLU A 62 -6.92 -10.89 10.66
C GLU A 62 -6.58 -9.76 11.66
N LYS A 63 -5.29 -9.41 11.80
CA LYS A 63 -4.80 -8.45 12.80
C LYS A 63 -4.24 -7.17 12.19
N LYS A 64 -3.84 -7.19 10.92
CA LYS A 64 -3.12 -6.09 10.27
C LYS A 64 -3.48 -5.93 8.81
N TYR A 65 -3.66 -4.69 8.39
CA TYR A 65 -3.68 -4.26 7.00
C TYR A 65 -2.34 -3.58 6.69
N ARG A 66 -1.61 -4.07 5.71
CA ARG A 66 -0.28 -3.57 5.32
C ARG A 66 -0.26 -3.23 3.84
N VAL A 67 0.18 -2.02 3.53
CA VAL A 67 0.43 -1.53 2.17
C VAL A 67 1.90 -1.18 2.08
N GLU A 68 2.57 -1.72 1.06
CA GLU A 68 3.99 -1.50 0.78
C GLU A 68 4.14 -1.05 -0.66
N LEU A 69 4.79 0.08 -0.87
CA LEU A 69 5.11 0.64 -2.17
C LEU A 69 6.62 0.79 -2.27
N ILE A 70 7.20 0.22 -3.32
CA ILE A 70 8.59 0.44 -3.69
C ILE A 70 8.60 1.19 -5.02
N LEU A 71 9.34 2.30 -5.09
CA LEU A 71 9.53 3.09 -6.31
C LEU A 71 11.01 3.18 -6.66
N LYS A 72 11.36 2.90 -7.91
CA LYS A 72 12.71 3.15 -8.44
C LYS A 72 12.89 4.63 -8.76
N LEU A 73 13.79 5.31 -8.04
CA LEU A 73 14.01 6.76 -8.14
C LEU A 73 14.81 7.18 -9.38
N LYS A 74 15.51 6.24 -10.02
CA LYS A 74 16.22 6.47 -11.28
C LYS A 74 15.46 5.87 -12.46
N ASP A 75 15.50 6.60 -13.55
CA ASP A 75 15.06 6.15 -14.86
C ASP A 75 16.16 5.20 -15.38
N GLY A 76 15.77 3.99 -15.82
CA GLY A 76 16.68 3.06 -16.48
C GLY A 76 17.03 3.52 -17.89
#